data_AF-A0A486X3B0-F1
#
_entry.id   AF-A0A486X3B0-F1
#
_cell.length_a   1.000
_cell.length_b   1.000
_cell.length_c   1.000
_cell.angle_alpha   90.00
_cell.angle_beta   90.00
_cell.angle_gamma   90.00
#
_symmetry.space_group_name_H-M   'P 1'
#
loop_
_entity.id
_entity.type
_entity.pdbx_description
1 polymer ?
#
loop_
_entity_poly.entity_id
_entity_poly.type
_entity_poly.pdbx_seq_one_letter_code
_entity_poly.pdbx_strand_id
1 'polypeptide(L)'
;MSAFTPASEVLLRHSDDFEQSRILFAGDLQDDLPARFECAASRAHTQQFHHWQVLSRQMGDNVRFSLVAQASDVADCDTLIYYWPKNKPEAQFQLMNILSLMPSGVDVFVVGENRSGVRSAEPMLADYAPLNKVDSARRCGLYHGRLEKQPQFSLESWWAEYNIDGLTIKTLPGVFSRDGLDVGSQLLLSTLTPHTKGKVLDVGCGAGVLSAALASHSPKVRLTLCDVSAPAVEASRATLAANGLEGEVFASNVFSEVKGRFDMIISNPPFHDGMQTSLDAAQTLIRGAVRHLNSGGELRIVANAFLPYPKILDETFGFHEVIAQTGRFKVYRTVMTRQAKK
;
A
#
# COMPACT_ATOMS: atom_id res chain seq x y z
N MET A 1 21.71 13.96 3.03
CA MET A 1 20.26 14.14 3.28
C MET A 1 19.94 13.42 4.57
N SER A 2 18.98 13.93 5.35
CA SER A 2 18.53 13.26 6.58
C SER A 2 18.06 11.84 6.30
N ALA A 3 18.28 10.93 7.24
CA ALA A 3 17.78 9.55 7.15
C ALA A 3 16.26 9.46 7.35
N PHE A 4 15.65 10.51 7.91
CA PHE A 4 14.23 10.54 8.26
C PHE A 4 13.42 11.44 7.32
N THR A 5 12.14 11.13 7.20
CA THR A 5 11.17 11.94 6.47
C THR A 5 10.97 13.32 7.10
N PRO A 6 10.51 14.32 6.33
CA PRO A 6 10.17 15.62 6.87
C PRO A 6 9.21 15.59 8.06
N ALA A 7 8.27 14.63 8.10
CA ALA A 7 7.33 14.45 9.21
C ALA A 7 8.03 13.96 10.48
N SER A 8 8.87 12.92 10.35
CA SER A 8 9.71 12.41 11.46
C SER A 8 10.67 13.48 11.99
N GLU A 9 11.23 14.32 11.13
CA GLU A 9 12.08 15.44 11.55
C GLU A 9 11.31 16.58 12.25
N VAL A 10 10.00 16.69 12.05
CA VAL A 10 9.17 17.59 12.88
C VAL A 10 9.01 17.01 14.27
N LEU A 11 8.72 15.71 14.40
CA LEU A 11 8.59 15.06 15.71
C LEU A 11 9.88 15.11 16.53
N LEU A 12 11.03 14.89 15.90
CA LEU A 12 12.35 14.96 16.55
C LEU A 12 12.70 16.33 17.15
N ARG A 13 11.96 17.41 16.82
CA ARG A 13 12.13 18.72 17.46
C ARG A 13 11.47 18.81 18.83
N HIS A 14 10.61 17.84 19.16
CA HIS A 14 9.82 17.75 20.37
C HIS A 14 10.12 16.44 21.13
N SER A 15 11.29 15.82 20.89
CA SER A 15 11.67 14.52 21.47
C SER A 15 11.55 14.50 22.99
N ASP A 16 11.96 15.58 23.64
CA ASP A 16 12.02 15.72 25.10
C ASP A 16 10.61 15.61 25.74
N ASP A 17 9.55 15.95 24.99
CA ASP A 17 8.17 15.86 25.45
C ASP A 17 7.66 14.40 25.52
N PHE A 18 8.37 13.46 24.89
CA PHE A 18 7.92 12.07 24.72
C PHE A 18 8.73 11.04 25.51
N GLU A 19 9.78 11.45 26.24
CA GLU A 19 10.69 10.51 26.93
C GLU A 19 9.96 9.55 27.87
N GLN A 20 8.89 10.01 28.53
CA GLN A 20 8.09 9.22 29.46
C GLN A 20 6.84 8.59 28.82
N SER A 21 6.59 8.87 27.54
CA SER A 21 5.39 8.40 26.83
C SER A 21 5.48 6.94 26.43
N ARG A 22 4.34 6.26 26.44
CA ARG A 22 4.15 4.92 25.88
C ARG A 22 3.39 5.05 24.57
N ILE A 23 4.13 5.03 23.47
CA ILE A 23 3.67 5.52 22.17
C ILE A 23 3.21 4.37 21.29
N LEU A 24 2.03 4.53 20.68
CA LEU A 24 1.65 3.82 19.46
C LEU A 24 1.94 4.70 18.24
N PHE A 25 2.79 4.23 17.35
CA PHE A 25 3.01 4.80 16.02
C PHE A 25 2.06 4.16 15.00
N ALA A 26 1.38 4.96 14.19
CA ALA A 26 0.51 4.46 13.13
C ALA A 26 0.43 5.41 11.93
N GLY A 27 -0.24 4.95 10.86
CA GLY A 27 -0.40 5.71 9.62
C GLY A 27 0.73 5.45 8.61
N ASP A 28 1.19 6.51 7.95
CA ASP A 28 2.18 6.46 6.87
C ASP A 28 3.64 6.37 7.38
N LEU A 29 4.00 5.22 7.97
CA LEU A 29 5.30 4.95 8.61
C LEU A 29 6.46 4.72 7.61
N GLN A 30 6.78 5.76 6.84
CA GLN A 30 7.74 5.73 5.72
C GLN A 30 9.23 5.55 6.12
N ASP A 31 9.57 5.69 7.41
CA ASP A 31 10.92 5.52 7.93
C ASP A 31 10.93 4.72 9.25
N ASP A 32 12.13 4.46 9.78
CA ASP A 32 12.34 3.65 10.97
C ASP A 32 12.35 4.44 12.28
N LEU A 33 11.84 5.69 12.29
CA LEU A 33 11.74 6.48 13.51
C LEU A 33 11.02 5.74 14.65
N PRO A 34 9.90 5.02 14.44
CA PRO A 34 9.22 4.29 15.52
C PRO A 34 10.14 3.31 16.29
N ALA A 35 11.15 2.76 15.64
CA ALA A 35 12.10 1.83 16.26
C ALA A 35 13.24 2.53 17.03
N ARG A 36 13.43 3.84 16.79
CA ARG A 36 14.58 4.62 17.25
C ARG A 36 14.20 5.81 18.13
N PHE A 37 12.91 6.06 18.30
CA PHE A 37 12.38 7.19 19.04
C PHE A 37 12.57 7.00 20.55
N GLU A 38 13.15 7.98 21.22
CA GLU A 38 13.39 7.94 22.66
C GLU A 38 12.06 8.15 23.41
N CYS A 39 11.56 7.08 24.04
CA CYS A 39 10.29 7.05 24.78
C CYS A 39 10.27 5.86 25.76
N ALA A 40 9.31 5.83 26.69
CA ALA A 40 9.21 4.78 27.70
C ALA A 40 8.81 3.41 27.11
N ALA A 41 7.98 3.41 26.07
CA ALA A 41 7.67 2.22 25.28
C ALA A 41 7.24 2.62 23.87
N SER A 42 7.64 1.84 22.86
CA SER A 42 7.24 2.04 21.47
C SER A 42 6.53 0.82 20.92
N ARG A 43 5.33 1.03 20.37
CA ARG A 43 4.57 0.08 19.56
C ARG A 43 4.26 0.70 18.21
N ALA A 44 3.99 -0.14 17.21
CA ALA A 44 3.53 0.34 15.91
C ALA A 44 2.41 -0.55 15.34
N HIS A 45 1.43 0.07 14.69
CA HIS A 45 0.44 -0.61 13.86
C HIS A 45 0.53 -0.07 12.44
N THR A 46 0.60 -0.94 11.44
CA THR A 46 0.64 -0.53 10.05
C THR A 46 -0.19 -1.43 9.15
N GLN A 47 -0.80 -0.82 8.13
CA GLN A 47 -1.46 -1.53 7.04
C GLN A 47 -0.52 -1.80 5.86
N GLN A 48 0.78 -1.48 6.00
CA GLN A 48 1.78 -1.59 4.94
C GLN A 48 2.81 -2.66 5.29
N PHE A 49 2.80 -3.76 4.54
CA PHE A 49 3.64 -4.93 4.81
C PHE A 49 5.13 -4.61 4.76
N HIS A 50 5.56 -3.77 3.82
CA HIS A 50 6.96 -3.37 3.70
C HIS A 50 7.44 -2.49 4.87
N HIS A 51 6.58 -1.60 5.41
CA HIS A 51 6.90 -0.87 6.64
C HIS A 51 7.03 -1.84 7.82
N TRP A 52 6.11 -2.81 7.95
CA TRP A 52 6.22 -3.85 8.97
C TRP A 52 7.50 -4.67 8.82
N GLN A 53 7.90 -5.06 7.61
CA GLN A 53 9.16 -5.79 7.38
C GLN A 53 10.40 -5.01 7.82
N VAL A 54 10.39 -3.68 7.70
CA VAL A 54 11.50 -2.82 8.14
C VAL A 54 11.48 -2.72 9.68
N LEU A 55 10.34 -2.37 10.26
CA LEU A 55 10.21 -2.13 11.70
C LEU A 55 10.35 -3.42 12.52
N SER A 56 9.81 -4.55 12.06
CA SER A 56 9.79 -5.82 12.81
C SER A 56 11.19 -6.38 13.08
N ARG A 57 12.17 -6.04 12.24
CA ARG A 57 13.58 -6.40 12.46
C ARG A 57 14.16 -5.78 13.71
N GLN A 58 13.67 -4.61 14.12
CA GLN A 58 14.15 -3.88 15.30
C GLN A 58 13.16 -3.98 16.47
N MET A 59 11.85 -3.96 16.19
CA MET A 59 10.79 -3.90 17.19
C MET A 59 10.19 -5.27 17.55
N GLY A 60 10.45 -6.32 16.78
CA GLY A 60 9.85 -7.65 17.01
C GLY A 60 8.32 -7.59 17.07
N ASP A 61 7.73 -8.18 18.10
CA ASP A 61 6.27 -8.25 18.29
C ASP A 61 5.61 -6.91 18.65
N ASN A 62 6.40 -5.86 18.89
CA ASN A 62 5.89 -4.51 19.16
C ASN A 62 5.40 -3.79 17.89
N VAL A 63 5.62 -4.35 16.71
CA VAL A 63 4.98 -3.87 15.47
C VAL A 63 4.03 -4.90 14.88
N ARG A 64 2.83 -4.45 14.52
CA ARG A 64 1.76 -5.29 13.99
C ARG A 64 1.37 -4.86 12.58
N PHE A 65 1.21 -5.86 11.71
CA PHE A 65 0.65 -5.69 10.37
C PHE A 65 -0.71 -6.36 10.30
N SER A 66 -1.75 -5.57 10.05
CA SER A 66 -3.12 -6.05 9.85
C SER A 66 -3.99 -4.96 9.25
N LEU A 67 -5.15 -5.32 8.69
CA LEU A 67 -6.14 -4.37 8.21
C LEU A 67 -6.73 -3.54 9.38
N VAL A 68 -7.15 -4.22 10.44
CA VAL A 68 -7.79 -3.61 11.61
C VAL A 68 -6.92 -3.88 12.84
N ALA A 69 -6.75 -2.85 13.67
CA ALA A 69 -5.98 -2.96 14.89
C ALA A 69 -6.80 -3.75 15.91
N GLN A 70 -6.12 -4.50 16.78
CA GLN A 70 -6.75 -5.21 17.89
C GLN A 70 -6.51 -4.48 19.20
N ALA A 71 -7.33 -4.75 20.21
CA ALA A 71 -7.14 -4.17 21.55
C ALA A 71 -5.72 -4.44 22.10
N SER A 72 -5.14 -5.61 21.80
CA SER A 72 -3.76 -5.94 22.17
C SER A 72 -2.70 -5.08 21.49
N ASP A 73 -3.01 -4.53 20.31
CA ASP A 73 -2.04 -3.76 19.52
C ASP A 73 -1.89 -2.34 20.08
N VAL A 74 -2.94 -1.82 20.72
CA VAL A 74 -2.99 -0.49 21.35
C VAL A 74 -2.81 -0.54 22.88
N ALA A 75 -2.69 -1.74 23.45
CA ALA A 75 -2.62 -1.95 24.89
C ALA A 75 -1.38 -1.30 25.50
N ASP A 76 -1.59 -0.71 26.68
CA ASP A 76 -0.58 0.02 27.45
C ASP A 76 0.09 1.17 26.67
N CYS A 77 -0.62 1.81 25.75
CA CYS A 77 -0.17 3.06 25.11
C CYS A 77 -0.98 4.24 25.67
N ASP A 78 -0.28 5.30 26.08
CA ASP A 78 -0.87 6.56 26.56
C ASP A 78 -0.81 7.68 25.52
N THR A 79 -0.10 7.45 24.41
CA THR A 79 0.14 8.41 23.35
C THR A 79 -0.03 7.76 21.98
N LEU A 80 -0.75 8.40 21.06
CA LEU A 80 -0.80 8.08 19.63
C LEU A 80 0.02 9.10 18.85
N ILE A 81 0.99 8.64 18.08
CA ILE A 81 1.64 9.44 17.02
C ILE A 81 1.18 8.89 15.68
N TYR A 82 0.31 9.65 15.01
CA TYR A 82 -0.28 9.29 13.72
C TYR A 82 0.34 10.08 12.56
N TYR A 83 0.95 9.35 11.63
CA TYR A 83 1.49 9.89 10.39
C TYR A 83 0.39 9.97 9.32
N TRP A 84 0.03 11.18 8.93
CA TRP A 84 -1.06 11.44 8.00
C TRP A 84 -0.73 10.91 6.59
N PRO A 85 -1.56 10.01 6.03
CA PRO A 85 -1.35 9.46 4.69
C PRO A 85 -1.77 10.45 3.61
N LYS A 86 -1.48 10.11 2.35
CA LYS A 86 -1.87 10.93 1.19
C LYS A 86 -3.38 10.91 0.90
N ASN A 87 -4.09 9.89 1.37
CA ASN A 87 -5.50 9.67 1.11
C ASN A 87 -6.34 9.95 2.36
N LYS A 88 -7.25 10.94 2.30
CA LYS A 88 -8.08 11.32 3.46
C LYS A 88 -9.02 10.20 3.93
N PRO A 89 -9.74 9.46 3.05
CA PRO A 89 -10.48 8.28 3.48
C PRO A 89 -9.66 7.20 4.19
N GLU A 90 -8.43 6.95 3.74
CA GLU A 90 -7.50 6.05 4.45
C GLU A 90 -7.21 6.56 5.85
N ALA A 91 -6.93 7.87 5.98
CA ALA A 91 -6.71 8.49 7.29
C ALA A 91 -7.90 8.31 8.23
N GLN A 92 -9.10 8.55 7.70
CA GLN A 92 -10.33 8.40 8.45
C GLN A 92 -10.54 6.95 8.90
N PHE A 93 -10.34 5.97 8.02
CA PHE A 93 -10.45 4.55 8.35
C PHE A 93 -9.51 4.17 9.50
N GLN A 94 -8.24 4.54 9.39
CA GLN A 94 -7.19 4.19 10.36
C GLN A 94 -7.42 4.88 11.71
N LEU A 95 -7.72 6.18 11.70
CA LEU A 95 -7.99 6.94 12.93
C LEU A 95 -9.24 6.45 13.65
N MET A 96 -10.35 6.21 12.94
CA MET A 96 -11.57 5.69 13.56
C MET A 96 -11.35 4.30 14.17
N ASN A 97 -10.62 3.43 13.46
CA ASN A 97 -10.21 2.11 13.96
C ASN A 97 -9.39 2.24 15.26
N ILE A 98 -8.27 2.95 15.23
CA ILE A 98 -7.34 3.03 16.37
C ILE A 98 -7.97 3.76 17.57
N LEU A 99 -8.58 4.92 17.34
CA LEU A 99 -9.17 5.72 18.41
C LEU A 99 -10.38 5.04 19.06
N SER A 100 -11.07 4.13 18.36
CA SER A 100 -12.16 3.33 18.97
C SER A 100 -11.66 2.34 20.03
N LEU A 101 -10.36 2.03 20.04
CA LEU A 101 -9.73 1.07 20.94
C LEU A 101 -8.92 1.74 22.06
N MET A 102 -8.45 2.97 21.85
CA MET A 102 -7.62 3.69 22.82
C MET A 102 -8.46 4.32 23.93
N PRO A 103 -8.02 4.29 25.19
CA PRO A 103 -8.77 4.86 26.30
C PRO A 103 -8.90 6.39 26.18
N SER A 104 -9.99 6.95 26.70
CA SER A 104 -10.12 8.42 26.84
C SER A 104 -8.97 8.98 27.68
N GLY A 105 -8.52 10.18 27.34
CA GLY A 105 -7.40 10.88 27.96
C GLY A 105 -6.04 10.68 27.28
N VAL A 106 -5.93 9.73 26.33
CA VAL A 106 -4.72 9.52 25.51
C VAL A 106 -4.37 10.77 24.73
N ASP A 107 -3.08 11.10 24.69
CA ASP A 107 -2.55 12.19 23.88
C ASP A 107 -2.50 11.75 22.40
N VAL A 108 -3.07 12.57 21.51
CA VAL A 108 -3.19 12.28 20.08
C VAL A 108 -2.39 13.33 19.31
N PHE A 109 -1.30 12.89 18.71
CA PHE A 109 -0.48 13.68 17.80
C PHE A 109 -0.75 13.26 16.35
N VAL A 110 -0.95 14.24 15.48
CA VAL A 110 -1.06 14.04 14.03
C VAL A 110 0.04 14.84 13.34
N VAL A 111 0.88 14.17 12.57
CA VAL A 111 1.96 14.79 11.80
C VAL A 111 1.84 14.46 10.32
N GLY A 112 2.10 15.42 9.44
CA GLY A 112 2.10 15.14 8.01
C GLY A 112 2.34 16.35 7.12
N GLU A 113 2.52 16.10 5.83
CA GLU A 113 2.76 17.17 4.85
C GLU A 113 1.50 17.99 4.56
N ASN A 114 1.65 19.32 4.46
CA ASN A 114 0.54 20.22 4.13
C ASN A 114 -0.08 19.90 2.76
N ARG A 115 0.73 19.49 1.78
CA ARG A 115 0.26 19.12 0.43
C ARG A 115 -0.57 17.83 0.41
N SER A 116 -0.38 16.96 1.42
CA SER A 116 -1.17 15.74 1.61
C SER A 116 -2.46 15.99 2.40
N GLY A 117 -2.73 17.27 2.74
CA GLY A 117 -4.00 17.66 3.34
C GLY A 117 -4.11 17.41 4.85
N VAL A 118 -2.99 17.32 5.58
CA VAL A 118 -2.95 17.07 7.05
C VAL A 118 -3.86 18.00 7.87
N ARG A 119 -4.11 19.23 7.39
CA ARG A 119 -5.04 20.19 8.00
C ARG A 119 -6.47 19.64 8.15
N SER A 120 -6.83 18.62 7.38
CA SER A 120 -8.11 17.94 7.50
C SER A 120 -8.26 17.15 8.80
N ALA A 121 -7.18 16.91 9.55
CA ALA A 121 -7.21 16.23 10.84
C ALA A 121 -8.06 16.98 11.87
N GLU A 122 -7.95 18.32 11.92
CA GLU A 122 -8.72 19.17 12.86
C GLU A 122 -10.24 18.96 12.72
N PRO A 123 -10.88 19.21 11.56
CA PRO A 123 -12.31 18.97 11.42
C PRO A 123 -12.69 17.47 11.44
N MET A 124 -11.75 16.56 11.13
CA MET A 124 -12.00 15.12 11.18
C MET A 124 -12.13 14.60 12.62
N LEU A 125 -11.35 15.15 13.55
CA LEU A 125 -11.30 14.70 14.94
C LEU A 125 -12.02 15.64 15.92
N ALA A 126 -12.69 16.69 15.45
CA ALA A 126 -13.34 17.70 16.28
C ALA A 126 -14.27 17.13 17.37
N ASP A 127 -15.00 16.05 17.08
CA ASP A 127 -15.96 15.44 18.02
C ASP A 127 -15.33 14.34 18.92
N TYR A 128 -14.05 14.02 18.73
CA TYR A 128 -13.37 12.89 19.38
C TYR A 128 -12.13 13.33 20.15
N ALA A 129 -11.25 14.07 19.49
CA ALA A 129 -9.99 14.58 20.01
C ALA A 129 -9.73 15.97 19.39
N PRO A 130 -10.30 17.05 19.94
CA PRO A 130 -10.12 18.40 19.42
C PRO A 130 -8.63 18.74 19.30
N LEU A 131 -8.18 18.98 18.07
CA LEU A 131 -6.77 19.20 17.76
C LEU A 131 -6.43 20.70 17.72
N ASN A 132 -5.26 21.03 18.26
CA ASN A 132 -4.60 22.32 18.11
C ASN A 132 -3.28 22.14 17.37
N LYS A 133 -2.94 23.10 16.52
CA LYS A 133 -1.65 23.09 15.82
C LYS A 133 -0.51 23.43 16.78
N VAL A 134 0.49 22.55 16.86
CA VAL A 134 1.68 22.69 17.73
C VAL A 134 2.86 23.29 16.97
N ASP A 135 3.17 22.76 15.79
CA ASP A 135 4.33 23.17 15.00
C ASP A 135 4.05 23.10 13.50
N SER A 136 4.88 23.77 12.72
CA SER A 136 4.82 23.84 11.27
C SER A 136 6.22 24.04 10.70
N ALA A 137 6.90 22.95 10.36
CA ALA A 137 8.24 23.01 9.77
C ALA A 137 8.35 22.03 8.60
N ARG A 138 9.32 22.25 7.70
CA ARG A 138 9.62 21.36 6.55
C ARG A 138 8.39 21.03 5.69
N ARG A 139 7.47 21.99 5.53
CA ARG A 139 6.17 21.85 4.84
C ARG A 139 5.23 20.82 5.48
N CYS A 140 5.49 20.40 6.71
CA CYS A 140 4.62 19.58 7.53
C CYS A 140 3.88 20.42 8.59
N GLY A 141 2.77 19.90 9.09
CA GLY A 141 2.09 20.39 10.28
C GLY A 141 2.08 19.32 11.36
N LEU A 142 2.27 19.73 12.61
CA LEU A 142 2.10 18.90 13.80
C LEU A 142 0.90 19.42 14.58
N TYR A 143 0.00 18.53 14.96
CA TYR A 143 -1.22 18.82 15.69
C TYR A 143 -1.29 17.93 16.92
N HIS A 144 -1.88 18.44 18.00
CA HIS A 144 -2.03 17.74 19.26
C HIS A 144 -3.43 17.97 19.84
N GLY A 145 -4.00 16.94 20.43
CA GLY A 145 -5.19 17.00 21.24
C GLY A 145 -5.23 15.80 22.19
N ARG A 146 -6.30 15.70 22.98
CA ARG A 146 -6.55 14.53 23.83
C ARG A 146 -7.84 13.85 23.43
N LEU A 147 -7.85 12.53 23.44
CA LEU A 147 -9.04 11.74 23.13
C LEU A 147 -10.08 11.92 24.23
N GLU A 148 -11.13 12.70 23.95
CA GLU A 148 -12.24 12.92 24.87
C GLU A 148 -13.27 11.80 24.75
N LYS A 149 -13.53 11.38 23.51
CA LYS A 149 -14.58 10.40 23.18
C LYS A 149 -14.10 9.43 22.12
N GLN A 150 -14.26 8.14 22.39
CA GLN A 150 -14.01 7.08 21.41
C GLN A 150 -15.05 7.13 20.27
N PRO A 151 -14.62 7.09 18.99
CA PRO A 151 -15.53 6.85 17.88
C PRO A 151 -16.05 5.41 17.90
N GLN A 152 -17.17 5.17 17.22
CA GLN A 152 -17.61 3.81 16.88
C GLN A 152 -16.95 3.36 15.58
N PHE A 153 -16.47 2.11 15.56
CA PHE A 153 -15.86 1.51 14.38
C PHE A 153 -16.45 0.12 14.12
N SER A 154 -16.81 -0.14 12.87
CA SER A 154 -17.21 -1.46 12.35
C SER A 154 -16.68 -1.56 10.93
N LEU A 155 -15.90 -2.61 10.66
CA LEU A 155 -15.25 -2.82 9.36
C LEU A 155 -16.26 -2.91 8.22
N GLU A 156 -17.43 -3.48 8.48
CA GLU A 156 -18.51 -3.71 7.53
C GLU A 156 -18.98 -2.40 6.87
N SER A 157 -18.98 -1.29 7.62
CA SER A 157 -19.45 0.01 7.12
C SER A 157 -18.47 0.72 6.16
N TRP A 158 -17.23 0.20 6.05
CA TRP A 158 -16.19 0.79 5.21
C TRP A 158 -16.02 0.12 3.86
N TRP A 159 -16.65 -1.03 3.65
CA TRP A 159 -16.66 -1.69 2.36
C TRP A 159 -17.43 -0.87 1.34
N ALA A 160 -16.79 -0.60 0.21
CA ALA A 160 -17.45 -0.08 -0.97
C ALA A 160 -17.50 -1.16 -2.06
N GLU A 161 -18.52 -1.07 -2.90
CA GLU A 161 -18.76 -2.00 -4.00
C GLU A 161 -19.15 -1.23 -5.26
N TYR A 162 -18.64 -1.66 -6.40
CA TYR A 162 -19.03 -1.14 -7.70
C TYR A 162 -18.92 -2.23 -8.78
N ASN A 163 -19.56 -2.03 -9.93
CA ASN A 163 -19.56 -3.00 -11.03
C ASN A 163 -18.69 -2.51 -12.20
N ILE A 164 -17.91 -3.41 -12.80
CA ILE A 164 -17.23 -3.20 -14.09
C ILE A 164 -17.53 -4.39 -14.98
N ASP A 165 -18.15 -4.16 -16.13
CA ASP A 165 -18.38 -5.19 -17.16
C ASP A 165 -18.99 -6.50 -16.62
N GLY A 166 -19.90 -6.39 -15.64
CA GLY A 166 -20.56 -7.53 -15.01
C GLY A 166 -19.79 -8.14 -13.83
N LEU A 167 -18.62 -7.60 -13.47
CA LEU A 167 -17.83 -8.02 -12.31
C LEU A 167 -18.09 -7.11 -11.11
N THR A 168 -18.34 -7.73 -9.96
CA THR A 168 -18.50 -7.05 -8.69
C THR A 168 -17.13 -6.80 -8.06
N ILE A 169 -16.72 -5.54 -7.92
CA ILE A 169 -15.46 -5.16 -7.28
C ILE A 169 -15.74 -4.66 -5.87
N LYS A 170 -15.07 -5.27 -4.89
CA LYS A 170 -15.09 -4.83 -3.50
C LYS A 170 -13.80 -4.09 -3.16
N THR A 171 -13.92 -2.99 -2.43
CA THR A 171 -12.78 -2.13 -2.10
C THR A 171 -12.91 -1.52 -0.71
N LEU A 172 -11.78 -1.04 -0.19
CA LEU A 172 -11.63 -0.41 1.12
C LEU A 172 -10.90 0.93 0.97
N PRO A 173 -10.98 1.82 1.97
CA PRO A 173 -10.17 3.03 1.99
C PRO A 173 -8.67 2.74 1.86
N GLY A 174 -7.95 3.56 1.10
CA GLY A 174 -6.52 3.38 0.83
C GLY A 174 -6.19 2.43 -0.34
N VAL A 175 -7.17 1.72 -0.90
CA VAL A 175 -6.96 0.85 -2.08
C VAL A 175 -7.00 1.67 -3.37
N PHE A 176 -6.04 1.43 -4.26
CA PHE A 176 -6.03 2.00 -5.61
C PHE A 176 -7.25 1.52 -6.42
N SER A 177 -7.74 2.35 -7.35
CA SER A 177 -8.96 2.08 -8.14
C SER A 177 -10.27 2.05 -7.35
N ARG A 178 -10.35 2.72 -6.19
CA ARG A 178 -11.61 2.83 -5.41
C ARG A 178 -12.82 3.26 -6.26
N ASP A 179 -12.61 4.15 -7.22
CA ASP A 179 -13.67 4.80 -8.01
C ASP A 179 -13.82 4.22 -9.43
N GLY A 180 -13.14 3.10 -9.74
CA GLY A 180 -13.25 2.44 -11.05
C GLY A 180 -11.93 2.00 -11.67
N LEU A 181 -12.04 1.40 -12.86
CA LEU A 181 -10.91 0.92 -13.66
C LEU A 181 -10.14 2.11 -14.24
N ASP A 182 -8.88 2.30 -13.83
CA ASP A 182 -8.06 3.38 -14.38
C ASP A 182 -7.65 3.09 -15.83
N VAL A 183 -7.29 4.14 -16.56
CA VAL A 183 -6.90 4.07 -17.98
C VAL A 183 -5.71 3.14 -18.22
N GLY A 184 -4.77 3.05 -17.27
CA GLY A 184 -3.65 2.13 -17.35
C GLY A 184 -4.11 0.68 -17.26
N SER A 185 -4.96 0.36 -16.28
CA SER A 185 -5.54 -0.99 -16.15
C SER A 185 -6.38 -1.38 -17.37
N GLN A 186 -7.20 -0.47 -17.92
CA GLN A 186 -7.93 -0.69 -19.18
C GLN A 186 -7.00 -1.04 -20.34
N LEU A 187 -5.93 -0.27 -20.50
CA LEU A 187 -4.95 -0.49 -21.54
C LEU A 187 -4.26 -1.85 -21.37
N LEU A 188 -3.87 -2.22 -20.15
CA LEU A 188 -3.29 -3.53 -19.88
C LEU A 188 -4.25 -4.68 -20.23
N LEU A 189 -5.50 -4.59 -19.76
CA LEU A 189 -6.55 -5.59 -20.03
C LEU A 189 -6.80 -5.78 -21.51
N SER A 190 -6.79 -4.71 -22.31
CA SER A 190 -6.97 -4.78 -23.76
C SER A 190 -5.92 -5.65 -24.48
N THR A 191 -4.80 -5.92 -23.82
CA THR A 191 -3.75 -6.79 -24.37
C THR A 191 -3.93 -8.26 -24.01
N LEU A 192 -4.72 -8.57 -22.98
CA LEU A 192 -4.89 -9.92 -22.47
C LEU A 192 -5.84 -10.70 -23.38
N THR A 193 -5.33 -11.79 -23.96
CA THR A 193 -6.11 -12.61 -24.88
C THR A 193 -7.11 -13.49 -24.12
N PRO A 194 -8.35 -13.64 -24.60
CA PRO A 194 -9.29 -14.63 -24.06
C PRO A 194 -8.70 -16.05 -24.08
N HIS A 195 -9.18 -16.90 -23.18
CA HIS A 195 -8.74 -18.30 -23.04
C HIS A 195 -7.25 -18.50 -22.71
N THR A 196 -6.64 -17.50 -22.07
CA THR A 196 -5.30 -17.65 -21.46
C THR A 196 -5.30 -18.82 -20.47
N LYS A 197 -4.17 -19.51 -20.35
CA LYS A 197 -3.99 -20.66 -19.45
C LYS A 197 -2.67 -20.50 -18.70
N GLY A 198 -2.54 -21.18 -17.57
CA GLY A 198 -1.29 -21.23 -16.81
C GLY A 198 -1.36 -20.48 -15.49
N LYS A 199 -0.23 -20.39 -14.80
CA LYS A 199 -0.08 -19.66 -13.54
C LYS A 199 0.14 -18.18 -13.84
N VAL A 200 -0.70 -17.32 -13.27
CA VAL A 200 -0.61 -15.87 -13.43
C VAL A 200 -0.39 -15.22 -12.07
N LEU A 201 0.61 -14.35 -11.99
CA LEU A 201 0.87 -13.53 -10.81
C LEU A 201 0.52 -12.07 -11.10
N ASP A 202 -0.34 -11.49 -10.27
CA ASP A 202 -0.68 -10.07 -10.26
C ASP A 202 0.04 -9.37 -9.10
N VAL A 203 1.04 -8.56 -9.43
CA VAL A 203 1.88 -7.85 -8.43
C VAL A 203 1.40 -6.41 -8.30
N GLY A 204 1.06 -6.02 -7.07
CA GLY A 204 0.38 -4.75 -6.80
C GLY A 204 -1.10 -4.83 -7.20
N CYS A 205 -1.77 -5.88 -6.70
CA CYS A 205 -3.09 -6.28 -7.21
C CYS A 205 -4.22 -5.30 -6.86
N GLY A 206 -4.04 -4.39 -5.90
CA GLY A 206 -5.07 -3.41 -5.53
C GLY A 206 -6.37 -4.08 -5.10
N ALA A 207 -7.50 -3.73 -5.74
CA ALA A 207 -8.80 -4.37 -5.48
C ALA A 207 -9.01 -5.69 -6.27
N GLY A 208 -7.99 -6.20 -6.98
CA GLY A 208 -8.04 -7.45 -7.73
C GLY A 208 -8.71 -7.33 -9.10
N VAL A 209 -8.91 -6.11 -9.61
CA VAL A 209 -9.69 -5.85 -10.83
C VAL A 209 -9.06 -6.49 -12.08
N LEU A 210 -7.74 -6.37 -12.24
CA LEU A 210 -7.02 -6.97 -13.37
C LEU A 210 -7.17 -8.50 -13.39
N SER A 211 -6.99 -9.12 -12.22
CA SER A 211 -7.14 -10.55 -12.03
C SER A 211 -8.57 -11.03 -12.26
N ALA A 212 -9.57 -10.32 -11.72
CA ALA A 212 -10.98 -10.65 -11.91
C ALA A 212 -11.41 -10.57 -13.38
N ALA A 213 -10.99 -9.50 -14.07
CA ALA A 213 -11.22 -9.33 -15.50
C ALA A 213 -10.55 -10.45 -16.30
N LEU A 214 -9.25 -10.72 -16.08
CA LEU A 214 -8.56 -11.80 -16.78
C LEU A 214 -9.25 -13.15 -16.63
N ALA A 215 -9.63 -13.52 -15.40
CA ALA A 215 -10.23 -14.82 -15.13
C ALA A 215 -11.66 -14.95 -15.70
N SER A 216 -12.41 -13.85 -15.81
CA SER A 216 -13.77 -13.88 -16.36
C SER A 216 -13.82 -14.39 -17.81
N HIS A 217 -12.78 -14.12 -18.61
CA HIS A 217 -12.64 -14.59 -19.98
C HIS A 217 -11.54 -15.66 -20.17
N SER A 218 -10.87 -16.08 -19.08
CA SER A 218 -9.79 -17.07 -19.10
C SER A 218 -9.92 -18.06 -17.93
N PRO A 219 -10.98 -18.89 -17.86
CA PRO A 219 -11.28 -19.73 -16.67
C PRO A 219 -10.24 -20.83 -16.37
N LYS A 220 -9.18 -20.96 -17.17
CA LYS A 220 -8.08 -21.91 -16.99
C LYS A 220 -6.81 -21.27 -16.44
N VAL A 221 -6.84 -19.98 -16.08
CA VAL A 221 -5.75 -19.36 -15.33
C VAL A 221 -5.80 -19.82 -13.87
N ARG A 222 -4.63 -19.95 -13.25
CA ARG A 222 -4.49 -20.10 -11.80
C ARG A 222 -3.89 -18.82 -11.27
N LEU A 223 -4.69 -18.08 -10.51
CA LEU A 223 -4.33 -16.75 -10.04
C LEU A 223 -3.54 -16.80 -8.72
N THR A 224 -2.49 -16.00 -8.67
CA THR A 224 -1.84 -15.57 -7.44
C THR A 224 -1.77 -14.04 -7.47
N LEU A 225 -2.13 -13.39 -6.37
CA LEU A 225 -2.20 -11.95 -6.24
C LEU A 225 -1.40 -11.53 -5.00
N CYS A 226 -0.62 -10.47 -5.12
CA CYS A 226 0.04 -9.90 -3.96
C CYS A 226 0.06 -8.37 -3.95
N ASP A 227 0.01 -7.81 -2.76
CA ASP A 227 0.11 -6.37 -2.53
C ASP A 227 0.80 -6.10 -1.19
N VAL A 228 1.35 -4.90 -1.01
CA VAL A 228 1.88 -4.46 0.29
C VAL A 228 0.78 -4.00 1.23
N SER A 229 -0.36 -3.58 0.69
CA SER A 229 -1.46 -2.99 1.45
C SER A 229 -2.40 -4.06 1.99
N ALA A 230 -2.58 -4.12 3.31
CA ALA A 230 -3.58 -4.99 3.93
C ALA A 230 -5.01 -4.72 3.38
N PRO A 231 -5.47 -3.46 3.24
CA PRO A 231 -6.72 -3.16 2.52
C PRO A 231 -6.81 -3.75 1.12
N ALA A 232 -5.71 -3.72 0.33
CA ALA A 232 -5.70 -4.27 -1.03
C ALA A 232 -5.79 -5.80 -1.04
N VAL A 233 -5.06 -6.46 -0.13
CA VAL A 233 -5.14 -7.92 0.03
C VAL A 233 -6.57 -8.35 0.37
N GLU A 234 -7.22 -7.70 1.33
CA GLU A 234 -8.60 -8.03 1.70
C GLU A 234 -9.59 -7.67 0.60
N ALA A 235 -9.42 -6.53 -0.07
CA ALA A 235 -10.25 -6.13 -1.21
C ALA A 235 -10.16 -7.13 -2.37
N SER A 236 -8.95 -7.57 -2.72
CA SER A 236 -8.71 -8.57 -3.75
C SER A 236 -9.38 -9.91 -3.41
N ARG A 237 -9.27 -10.40 -2.16
CA ARG A 237 -9.97 -11.61 -1.72
C ARG A 237 -11.48 -11.47 -1.87
N ALA A 238 -12.02 -10.34 -1.40
CA ALA A 238 -13.45 -10.06 -1.42
C ALA A 238 -13.99 -9.95 -2.86
N THR A 239 -13.23 -9.33 -3.77
CA THR A 239 -13.54 -9.26 -5.21
C THR A 239 -13.54 -10.64 -5.85
N LEU A 240 -12.51 -11.47 -5.62
CA LEU A 240 -12.49 -12.83 -6.19
C LEU A 240 -13.69 -13.65 -5.69
N ALA A 241 -13.97 -13.61 -4.39
CA ALA A 241 -15.10 -14.31 -3.79
C ALA A 241 -16.45 -13.83 -4.34
N ALA A 242 -16.65 -12.51 -4.52
CA ALA A 242 -17.88 -11.94 -5.05
C ALA A 242 -18.19 -12.37 -6.49
N ASN A 243 -17.17 -12.78 -7.25
CA ASN A 243 -17.31 -13.23 -8.64
C ASN A 243 -17.16 -14.76 -8.80
N GLY A 244 -17.09 -15.52 -7.71
CA GLY A 244 -16.91 -16.98 -7.75
C GLY A 244 -15.57 -17.40 -8.38
N LEU A 245 -14.54 -16.56 -8.26
CA LEU A 245 -13.21 -16.80 -8.81
C LEU A 245 -12.27 -17.34 -7.73
N GLU A 246 -11.44 -18.32 -8.11
CA GLU A 246 -10.41 -18.88 -7.24
C GLU A 246 -9.07 -18.18 -7.46
N GLY A 247 -8.33 -17.95 -6.37
CA GLY A 247 -6.98 -17.40 -6.43
C GLY A 247 -6.34 -17.32 -5.05
N GLU A 248 -5.02 -17.43 -5.02
CA GLU A 248 -4.24 -17.17 -3.80
C GLU A 248 -3.98 -15.67 -3.69
N VAL A 249 -4.30 -15.05 -2.55
CA VAL A 249 -3.99 -13.64 -2.29
C VAL A 249 -3.14 -13.57 -1.02
N PHE A 250 -2.08 -12.77 -0.99
CA PHE A 250 -1.28 -12.56 0.22
C PHE A 250 -0.54 -11.23 0.22
N ALA A 251 -0.13 -10.79 1.41
CA ALA A 251 0.70 -9.61 1.56
C ALA A 251 2.14 -9.91 1.12
N SER A 252 2.74 -9.04 0.31
CA SER A 252 4.14 -9.17 -0.10
C SER A 252 4.72 -7.81 -0.51
N ASN A 253 5.97 -7.55 -0.12
CA ASN A 253 6.78 -6.50 -0.71
C ASN A 253 7.32 -6.98 -2.07
N VAL A 254 6.57 -6.67 -3.12
CA VAL A 254 6.81 -7.18 -4.49
C VAL A 254 6.90 -8.71 -4.46
N PHE A 255 8.09 -9.29 -4.61
CA PHE A 255 8.30 -10.74 -4.65
C PHE A 255 8.72 -11.37 -3.32
N SER A 256 8.81 -10.61 -2.21
CA SER A 256 9.37 -11.13 -0.94
C SER A 256 8.73 -12.44 -0.45
N GLU A 257 7.41 -12.55 -0.56
CA GLU A 257 6.67 -13.76 -0.13
C GLU A 257 6.25 -14.66 -1.30
N VAL A 258 6.52 -14.24 -2.54
CA VAL A 258 6.14 -15.00 -3.73
C VAL A 258 6.97 -16.28 -3.83
N LYS A 259 6.30 -17.43 -3.95
CA LYS A 259 6.94 -18.73 -4.14
C LYS A 259 6.64 -19.31 -5.52
N GLY A 260 7.60 -20.06 -6.05
CA GLY A 260 7.46 -20.72 -7.35
C GLY A 260 7.61 -19.79 -8.56
N ARG A 261 7.22 -20.32 -9.72
CA ARG A 261 7.32 -19.66 -11.03
C ARG A 261 5.97 -19.64 -11.75
N PHE A 262 5.80 -18.63 -12.59
CA PHE A 262 4.57 -18.24 -13.27
C PHE A 262 4.78 -18.22 -14.78
N ASP A 263 3.69 -18.46 -15.51
CA ASP A 263 3.66 -18.37 -16.97
C ASP A 263 3.43 -16.91 -17.41
N MET A 264 2.80 -16.11 -16.56
CA MET A 264 2.62 -14.67 -16.75
C MET A 264 2.74 -13.91 -15.44
N ILE A 265 3.44 -12.79 -15.44
CA ILE A 265 3.40 -11.79 -14.37
C ILE A 265 2.80 -10.51 -14.96
N ILE A 266 1.75 -9.99 -14.34
CA ILE A 266 1.12 -8.71 -14.70
C ILE A 266 1.28 -7.71 -13.56
N SER A 267 1.37 -6.43 -13.89
CA SER A 267 1.40 -5.36 -12.90
C SER A 267 0.99 -4.01 -13.48
N ASN A 268 0.26 -3.23 -12.68
CA ASN A 268 0.08 -1.79 -12.85
C ASN A 268 0.71 -1.09 -11.64
N PRO A 269 2.03 -0.84 -11.65
CA PRO A 269 2.73 -0.31 -10.47
C PRO A 269 2.26 1.10 -10.12
N PRO A 270 2.20 1.45 -8.83
CA PRO A 270 1.81 2.80 -8.41
C PRO A 270 2.77 3.84 -8.95
N PHE A 271 2.22 4.97 -9.42
CA PHE A 271 3.01 6.15 -9.77
C PHE A 271 3.07 7.08 -8.58
N HIS A 272 4.27 7.33 -8.06
CA HIS A 272 4.47 8.33 -7.01
C HIS A 272 5.02 9.62 -7.61
N ASP A 273 4.70 10.75 -6.99
CA ASP A 273 5.22 12.08 -7.38
C ASP A 273 6.76 12.18 -7.30
N GLY A 274 7.42 11.20 -6.67
CA GLY A 274 8.87 11.05 -6.68
C GLY A 274 9.34 10.16 -7.84
N MET A 275 10.12 10.74 -8.77
CA MET A 275 10.74 9.99 -9.86
C MET A 275 11.63 8.84 -9.34
N GLN A 276 12.38 9.07 -8.25
CA GLN A 276 13.30 8.09 -7.69
C GLN A 276 12.58 6.90 -7.04
N THR A 277 11.55 7.15 -6.23
CA THR A 277 10.72 6.08 -5.64
C THR A 277 10.04 5.24 -6.72
N SER A 278 9.54 5.89 -7.78
CA SER A 278 8.94 5.18 -8.93
C SER A 278 9.97 4.34 -9.70
N LEU A 279 11.23 4.81 -9.78
CA LEU A 279 12.33 4.07 -10.40
C LEU A 279 12.69 2.81 -9.60
N ASP A 280 12.82 2.92 -8.28
CA ASP A 280 13.22 1.82 -7.41
C ASP A 280 12.15 0.71 -7.39
N ALA A 281 10.88 1.10 -7.37
CA ALA A 281 9.75 0.16 -7.51
C ALA A 281 9.80 -0.57 -8.86
N ALA A 282 10.00 0.15 -9.97
CA ALA A 282 10.13 -0.43 -11.31
C ALA A 282 11.31 -1.40 -11.41
N GLN A 283 12.48 -1.03 -10.86
CA GLN A 283 13.66 -1.89 -10.85
C GLN A 283 13.43 -3.17 -10.04
N THR A 284 12.82 -3.05 -8.86
CA THR A 284 12.54 -4.19 -7.98
C THR A 284 11.58 -5.17 -8.66
N LEU A 285 10.54 -4.65 -9.32
CA LEU A 285 9.59 -5.45 -10.08
C LEU A 285 10.25 -6.15 -11.28
N ILE A 286 10.95 -5.40 -12.14
CA ILE A 286 11.51 -5.96 -13.38
C ILE A 286 12.60 -6.98 -13.07
N ARG A 287 13.56 -6.65 -12.18
CA ARG A 287 14.67 -7.55 -11.83
C ARG A 287 14.19 -8.78 -11.05
N GLY A 288 13.19 -8.60 -10.18
CA GLY A 288 12.62 -9.71 -9.43
C GLY A 288 11.87 -10.73 -10.30
N ALA A 289 11.21 -10.27 -11.36
CA ALA A 289 10.40 -11.12 -12.25
C ALA A 289 11.19 -12.28 -12.88
N VAL A 290 12.49 -12.09 -13.18
CA VAL A 290 13.37 -13.14 -13.76
C VAL A 290 13.41 -14.41 -12.90
N ARG A 291 13.32 -14.26 -11.57
CA ARG A 291 13.33 -15.40 -10.64
C ARG A 291 12.01 -16.15 -10.59
N HIS A 292 10.93 -15.50 -10.99
CA HIS A 292 9.56 -15.99 -10.85
C HIS A 292 8.88 -16.29 -12.19
N LEU A 293 9.54 -16.13 -13.33
CA LEU A 293 9.01 -16.56 -14.63
C LEU A 293 9.47 -17.97 -15.02
N ASN A 294 8.58 -18.77 -15.58
CA ASN A 294 8.94 -19.99 -16.30
C ASN A 294 9.72 -19.66 -17.57
N SER A 295 10.44 -20.63 -18.13
CA SER A 295 11.03 -20.46 -19.47
C SER A 295 9.91 -20.21 -20.48
N GLY A 296 10.01 -19.13 -21.24
CA GLY A 296 8.95 -18.68 -22.16
C GLY A 296 7.78 -17.97 -21.48
N GLY A 297 7.78 -17.80 -20.16
CA GLY A 297 6.80 -16.99 -19.43
C GLY A 297 7.03 -15.50 -19.68
N GLU A 298 5.98 -14.70 -19.54
CA GLU A 298 6.01 -13.28 -19.90
C GLU A 298 5.73 -12.33 -18.74
N LEU A 299 6.39 -11.18 -18.75
CA LEU A 299 6.10 -10.04 -17.88
C LEU A 299 5.36 -8.98 -18.70
N ARG A 300 4.20 -8.53 -18.22
CA ARG A 300 3.45 -7.40 -18.78
C ARG A 300 3.29 -6.31 -17.73
N ILE A 301 3.73 -5.10 -18.08
CA ILE A 301 3.64 -3.94 -17.19
C ILE A 301 3.00 -2.79 -17.94
N VAL A 302 1.99 -2.17 -17.36
CA VAL A 302 1.52 -0.85 -17.80
C VAL A 302 2.20 0.24 -16.99
N ALA A 303 2.76 1.23 -17.67
CA ALA A 303 3.46 2.34 -17.03
C ALA A 303 3.29 3.66 -17.80
N ASN A 304 3.44 4.79 -17.10
CA ASN A 304 3.56 6.10 -17.74
C ASN A 304 4.77 6.13 -18.69
N ALA A 305 4.60 6.70 -19.88
CA ALA A 305 5.60 6.65 -20.95
C ALA A 305 6.94 7.35 -20.63
N PHE A 306 6.96 8.28 -19.67
CA PHE A 306 8.15 9.04 -19.29
C PHE A 306 9.10 8.29 -18.33
N LEU A 307 8.66 7.19 -17.72
CA LEU A 307 9.48 6.41 -16.80
C LEU A 307 10.42 5.47 -17.56
N PRO A 308 11.66 5.26 -17.09
CA PRO A 308 12.70 4.54 -17.83
C PRO A 308 12.55 3.00 -17.77
N TYR A 309 11.32 2.48 -17.86
CA TYR A 309 11.03 1.05 -17.97
C TYR A 309 11.77 0.36 -19.13
N PRO A 310 11.81 0.93 -20.37
CA PRO A 310 12.51 0.32 -21.50
C PRO A 310 13.95 -0.07 -21.19
N LYS A 311 14.71 0.87 -20.61
CA LYS A 311 16.12 0.66 -20.27
C LYS A 311 16.29 -0.50 -19.28
N ILE A 312 15.47 -0.54 -18.22
CA ILE A 312 15.57 -1.56 -17.19
C ILE A 312 15.16 -2.94 -17.75
N LEU A 313 14.13 -2.98 -18.60
CA LEU A 313 13.69 -4.20 -19.27
C LEU A 313 14.79 -4.74 -20.20
N ASP A 314 15.39 -3.90 -21.04
CA ASP A 314 16.47 -4.32 -21.94
C ASP A 314 17.72 -4.78 -21.18
N GLU A 315 18.09 -4.07 -20.10
CA GLU A 315 19.21 -4.46 -19.26
C GLU A 315 19.00 -5.83 -18.58
N THR A 316 17.75 -6.15 -18.23
CA THR A 316 17.37 -7.34 -17.46
C THR A 316 17.04 -8.55 -18.34
N PHE A 317 16.20 -8.36 -19.36
CA PHE A 317 15.67 -9.42 -20.22
C PHE A 317 16.33 -9.48 -21.61
N GLY A 318 17.12 -8.46 -21.96
CA GLY A 318 17.78 -8.32 -23.27
C GLY A 318 16.92 -7.63 -24.34
N PHE A 319 15.59 -7.60 -24.16
CA PHE A 319 14.66 -6.91 -25.05
C PHE A 319 13.31 -6.63 -24.36
N HIS A 320 12.54 -5.73 -24.96
CA HIS A 320 11.13 -5.51 -24.66
C HIS A 320 10.32 -5.18 -25.93
N GLU A 321 9.00 -5.29 -25.82
CA GLU A 321 8.04 -4.86 -26.82
C GLU A 321 7.06 -3.86 -26.19
N VAL A 322 6.62 -2.87 -26.96
CA VAL A 322 5.46 -2.03 -26.59
C VAL A 322 4.26 -2.59 -27.36
N ILE A 323 3.38 -3.28 -26.65
CA ILE A 323 2.25 -4.01 -27.28
C ILE A 323 0.95 -3.20 -27.32
N ALA A 324 0.87 -2.13 -26.53
CA ALA A 324 -0.21 -1.15 -26.59
C ALA A 324 0.28 0.20 -26.03
N GLN A 325 -0.31 1.31 -26.49
CA GLN A 325 0.01 2.64 -25.97
C GLN A 325 -1.14 3.63 -26.13
N THR A 326 -1.17 4.62 -25.26
CA THR A 326 -1.98 5.84 -25.37
C THR A 326 -1.05 7.05 -25.30
N GLY A 327 -1.60 8.28 -25.30
CA GLY A 327 -0.80 9.49 -25.07
C GLY A 327 -0.12 9.53 -23.69
N ARG A 328 -0.56 8.72 -22.72
CA ARG A 328 -0.05 8.74 -21.34
C ARG A 328 0.62 7.44 -20.91
N PHE A 329 0.06 6.30 -21.30
CA PHE A 329 0.48 4.97 -20.83
C PHE A 329 1.03 4.10 -21.96
N LYS A 330 1.95 3.20 -21.62
CA LYS A 330 2.46 2.14 -22.49
C LYS A 330 2.34 0.80 -21.77
N VAL A 331 1.97 -0.24 -22.49
CA VAL A 331 2.05 -1.63 -22.03
C VAL A 331 3.31 -2.24 -22.61
N TYR A 332 4.24 -2.55 -21.71
CA TYR A 332 5.48 -3.23 -22.01
C TYR A 332 5.31 -4.74 -21.84
N ARG A 333 5.90 -5.50 -22.76
CA ARG A 333 5.98 -6.96 -22.70
C ARG A 333 7.44 -7.40 -22.82
N THR A 334 7.82 -8.41 -22.06
CA THR A 334 9.07 -9.15 -22.27
C THR A 334 8.87 -10.62 -21.92
N VAL A 335 9.74 -11.49 -22.43
CA VAL A 335 9.64 -12.95 -22.28
C VAL A 335 10.92 -13.48 -21.66
N MET A 336 10.77 -14.42 -20.73
CA MET A 336 11.89 -15.12 -20.10
C MET A 336 12.59 -16.03 -21.11
N THR A 337 13.75 -15.59 -21.59
CA THR A 337 14.63 -16.34 -22.49
C THR A 337 15.96 -16.69 -21.80
N ARG A 338 16.84 -17.42 -22.49
CA ARG A 338 18.21 -17.69 -22.00
C ARG A 338 19.08 -16.43 -21.84
N GLN A 339 18.69 -15.31 -22.46
CA GLN A 339 19.43 -14.05 -22.41
C GLN A 339 19.13 -13.22 -21.15
N ALA A 340 18.07 -13.57 -20.40
CA ALA A 340 17.72 -12.86 -19.19
C ALA A 340 18.84 -12.97 -18.15
N LYS A 341 19.29 -11.83 -17.63
CA LYS A 341 20.32 -11.76 -16.58
C LYS A 341 19.69 -12.12 -15.24
N LYS A 342 20.28 -13.11 -14.56
CA LYS A 342 19.82 -13.57 -13.24
C LYS A 342 20.16 -12.59 -12.12
#